data_AF-A0A938P1P7-F1
#
_entry.id   AF-A0A938P1P7-F1
#
_cell.length_a   1.000
_cell.length_b   1.000
_cell.length_c   1.000
_cell.angle_alpha   90.00
_cell.angle_beta   90.00
_cell.angle_gamma   90.00
#
_symmetry.space_group_name_H-M   'P 1'
#
loop_
_entity.id
_entity.type
_entity.pdbx_description
1 polymer ?
#
loop_
_entity_poly.entity_id
_entity_poly.type
_entity_poly.pdbx_seq_one_letter_code
_entity_poly.pdbx_strand_id
1 'polypeptide(L)'
;MHATGCKDKLQKYSEEVKRFEQELEERHRQQMRQEMKAYLESLDREASREVLRWGGYENKGLKQRRVLTSFGQVTIQIRYYQNKQGHRIYPLRDVYGIGSETVRARERCVRLAVERPYGWSAELLQEEFGLQLGRMRLWKIVQEEGKHRSS
;
A
#
# COMPACT_ATOMS: atom_id res chain seq x y z
N MET A 1 14.56 -42.91 -31.41
CA MET A 1 15.11 -41.76 -30.66
C MET A 1 14.38 -40.46 -31.05
N HIS A 2 13.12 -40.25 -30.63
CA HIS A 2 12.36 -39.04 -30.99
C HIS A 2 11.54 -38.41 -29.83
N ALA A 3 11.71 -38.89 -28.59
CA ALA A 3 10.92 -38.40 -27.45
C ALA A 3 11.52 -37.17 -26.73
N THR A 4 12.80 -36.86 -26.95
CA THR A 4 13.53 -35.83 -26.21
C THR A 4 13.15 -34.41 -26.66
N GLY A 5 13.03 -34.17 -27.97
CA GLY A 5 12.73 -32.84 -28.51
C GLY A 5 11.30 -32.31 -28.27
N CYS A 6 10.37 -33.15 -27.82
CA CYS A 6 9.02 -32.72 -27.46
C CYS A 6 8.95 -32.21 -26.02
N LYS A 7 9.66 -32.86 -25.08
CA LYS A 7 9.74 -32.43 -23.68
C LYS A 7 10.47 -31.10 -23.53
N ASP A 8 11.55 -30.89 -24.28
CA ASP A 8 12.31 -29.64 -24.24
C ASP A 8 11.49 -28.44 -24.78
N LYS A 9 10.67 -28.66 -25.82
CA LYS A 9 9.76 -27.64 -26.36
C LYS A 9 8.65 -27.31 -25.36
N LEU A 10 8.03 -28.33 -24.75
CA LEU A 10 6.97 -28.13 -23.74
C LEU A 10 7.47 -27.37 -22.51
N GLN A 11 8.67 -27.71 -22.01
CA GLN A 11 9.27 -27.01 -20.88
C GLN A 11 9.60 -25.55 -21.23
N LYS A 12 10.12 -25.30 -22.44
CA LYS A 12 10.37 -23.94 -22.93
C LYS A 12 9.08 -23.11 -23.01
N TYR A 13 8.00 -23.63 -23.59
CA TYR A 13 6.73 -22.92 -23.65
C TYR A 13 6.13 -22.64 -22.28
N SER A 14 6.26 -23.58 -21.34
CA SER A 14 5.81 -23.39 -19.96
C SER A 14 6.55 -22.24 -19.28
N GLU A 15 7.86 -22.12 -19.47
CA GLU A 15 8.64 -21.01 -18.92
C GLU A 15 8.34 -19.68 -19.63
N GLU A 16 8.10 -19.69 -20.95
CA GLU A 16 7.69 -18.50 -21.69
C GLU A 16 6.33 -17.94 -21.21
N VAL A 17 5.34 -18.82 -20.99
CA VAL A 17 4.03 -18.43 -20.45
C VAL A 17 4.17 -17.88 -19.03
N LYS A 18 4.90 -18.57 -18.15
CA LYS A 18 5.17 -18.12 -16.78
C LYS A 18 5.82 -16.73 -16.75
N ARG A 19 6.80 -16.49 -17.63
CA ARG A 19 7.45 -15.18 -17.76
C ARG A 19 6.46 -14.11 -18.21
N PHE A 20 5.64 -14.41 -19.22
CA PHE A 20 4.62 -13.49 -19.70
C PHE A 20 3.60 -13.13 -18.61
N GLU A 21 3.15 -14.11 -17.82
CA GLU A 21 2.25 -13.87 -16.69
C GLU A 21 2.87 -12.94 -15.64
N GLN A 22 4.13 -13.16 -15.28
CA GLN A 22 4.86 -12.29 -14.35
C GLN A 22 5.01 -10.85 -14.87
N GLU A 23 5.33 -10.69 -16.16
CA GLU A 23 5.45 -9.37 -16.80
C GLU A 23 4.10 -8.65 -16.93
N LEU A 24 3.03 -9.39 -17.23
CA LEU A 24 1.66 -8.88 -17.29
C LEU A 24 1.20 -8.41 -15.90
N GLU A 25 1.45 -9.22 -14.87
CA GLU A 25 1.11 -8.89 -13.51
C GLU A 25 1.84 -7.63 -13.02
N GLU A 26 3.15 -7.53 -13.22
CA GLU A 26 3.92 -6.37 -12.77
C GLU A 26 3.47 -5.08 -13.48
N ARG A 27 3.16 -5.14 -14.78
CA ARG A 27 2.60 -3.99 -15.51
C ARG A 27 1.28 -3.51 -14.90
N HIS A 28 0.34 -4.41 -14.65
CA HIS A 28 -0.94 -4.04 -14.03
C HIS A 28 -0.76 -3.54 -12.59
N ARG A 29 0.12 -4.16 -11.79
CA ARG A 29 0.46 -3.68 -10.44
C ARG A 29 1.04 -2.27 -10.49
N GLN A 30 1.94 -1.99 -11.44
CA GLN A 30 2.51 -0.66 -11.63
C GLN A 30 1.44 0.37 -12.00
N GLN A 31 0.53 0.03 -12.92
CA GLN A 31 -0.58 0.90 -13.30
C GLN A 31 -1.51 1.20 -12.10
N MET A 32 -1.93 0.16 -11.36
CA MET A 32 -2.76 0.33 -10.16
C MET A 32 -2.09 1.24 -9.11
N ARG A 33 -0.77 1.09 -8.91
CA ARG A 33 0.01 1.96 -8.01
C ARG A 33 0.02 3.41 -8.46
N GLN A 34 0.13 3.67 -9.76
CA GLN A 34 0.11 5.03 -10.32
C GLN A 34 -1.27 5.67 -10.17
N GLU A 35 -2.34 4.95 -10.51
CA GLU A 35 -3.72 5.44 -10.36
C GLU A 35 -4.04 5.73 -8.90
N MET A 36 -3.67 4.84 -7.98
CA MET A 36 -3.87 5.04 -6.54
C MET A 36 -3.05 6.19 -5.99
N LYS A 37 -1.80 6.37 -6.44
CA LYS A 37 -0.99 7.54 -6.08
C LYS A 37 -1.73 8.83 -6.46
N ALA A 38 -2.18 8.92 -7.70
CA ALA A 38 -2.89 10.09 -8.21
C ALA A 38 -4.18 10.36 -7.42
N TYR A 39 -4.92 9.29 -7.09
CA TYR A 39 -6.14 9.38 -6.29
C TYR A 39 -5.90 9.84 -4.85
N LEU A 40 -4.89 9.31 -4.16
CA LEU A 40 -4.53 9.76 -2.81
C LEU A 40 -4.06 11.22 -2.81
N GLU A 41 -3.31 11.65 -3.82
CA GLU A 41 -2.89 13.04 -3.98
C GLU A 41 -4.05 13.97 -4.38
N SER A 42 -5.11 13.47 -5.03
CA SER A 42 -6.35 14.24 -5.22
C SER A 42 -7.14 14.38 -3.92
N LEU A 43 -7.25 13.33 -3.12
CA LEU A 43 -7.87 13.40 -1.79
C LEU A 43 -7.12 14.37 -0.87
N ASP A 44 -5.77 14.34 -0.85
CA ASP A 44 -4.99 15.33 -0.09
C ASP A 44 -5.31 16.76 -0.52
N ARG A 45 -5.45 17.03 -1.82
CA ARG A 45 -5.83 18.35 -2.34
C ARG A 45 -7.22 18.77 -1.91
N GLU A 46 -8.18 17.85 -1.87
CA GLU A 46 -9.54 18.11 -1.42
C GLU A 46 -9.57 18.40 0.08
N ALA A 47 -9.02 17.50 0.91
CA ALA A 47 -8.90 17.69 2.36
C ALA A 47 -8.16 18.98 2.73
N SER A 48 -7.15 19.36 1.95
CA SER A 48 -6.43 20.62 2.14
C SER A 48 -7.33 21.85 2.05
N ARG A 49 -8.36 21.83 1.19
CA ARG A 49 -9.35 22.91 1.12
C ARG A 49 -10.20 22.96 2.37
N GLU A 50 -10.51 21.81 2.97
CA GLU A 50 -11.24 21.76 4.24
C GLU A 50 -10.42 22.30 5.40
N VAL A 51 -9.14 21.90 5.51
CA VAL A 51 -8.23 22.42 6.54
C VAL A 51 -8.10 23.95 6.46
N LEU A 52 -8.05 24.50 5.25
CA LEU A 52 -8.03 25.96 5.06
C LEU A 52 -9.33 26.63 5.52
N ARG A 53 -10.49 25.96 5.38
CA ARG A 53 -11.78 26.48 5.86
C ARG A 53 -11.88 26.51 7.39
N TRP A 54 -11.16 25.64 8.10
CA TRP A 54 -11.13 25.67 9.57
C TRP A 54 -10.50 26.96 10.13
N GLY A 55 -9.65 27.62 9.34
CA GLY A 55 -8.91 28.82 9.76
C GLY A 55 -7.79 28.51 10.75
N GLY A 56 -6.87 29.47 10.93
CA GLY A 56 -5.78 29.36 11.91
C GLY A 56 -4.63 28.41 11.54
N TYR A 57 -4.67 27.79 10.36
CA TYR A 57 -3.63 26.91 9.83
C TYR A 57 -2.97 27.50 8.59
N GLU A 58 -1.63 27.45 8.54
CA GLU A 58 -0.84 27.86 7.38
C GLU A 58 -0.20 26.66 6.71
N ASN A 59 -0.21 26.63 5.38
CA ASN A 59 0.50 25.62 4.62
C ASN A 59 2.02 25.80 4.81
N LYS A 60 2.71 24.74 5.25
CA LYS A 60 4.17 24.74 5.46
C LYS A 60 4.93 23.93 4.41
N GLY A 61 4.24 23.39 3.41
CA GLY A 61 4.84 22.74 2.24
C GLY A 61 4.35 21.31 2.02
N LEU A 62 5.14 20.56 1.26
CA LEU A 62 4.89 19.15 0.93
C LEU A 62 5.81 18.23 1.71
N LYS A 63 5.33 17.03 2.00
CA LYS A 63 6.10 15.95 2.59
C LYS A 63 5.83 14.64 1.88
N GLN A 64 6.91 13.93 1.57
CA GLN A 64 6.82 12.59 1.02
C GLN A 64 6.36 11.59 2.09
N ARG A 65 5.39 10.74 1.72
CA ARG A 65 4.87 9.66 2.57
C ARG A 65 4.75 8.36 1.77
N ARG A 66 5.02 7.25 2.45
CA ARG A 66 4.78 5.90 1.92
C ARG A 66 3.45 5.40 2.48
N VAL A 67 2.53 5.02 1.61
CA VAL A 67 1.24 4.43 1.97
C VAL A 67 1.21 3.00 1.45
N LEU A 68 0.91 2.06 2.34
CA LEU A 68 0.70 0.67 1.99
C LEU A 68 -0.73 0.51 1.45
N THR A 69 -0.84 0.02 0.22
CA THR A 69 -2.13 -0.22 -0.44
C THR A 69 -2.31 -1.71 -0.66
N SER A 70 -3.47 -2.14 -1.15
CA SER A 70 -3.73 -3.56 -1.41
C SER A 70 -2.86 -4.14 -2.53
N PHE A 71 -2.32 -3.33 -3.45
CA PHE A 71 -1.51 -3.76 -4.60
C PHE A 71 -0.06 -3.26 -4.49
N GLY A 72 0.40 -3.07 -3.26
CA GLY A 72 1.77 -2.69 -2.94
C GLY A 72 1.87 -1.28 -2.36
N GLN A 73 3.10 -0.81 -2.22
CA GLN A 73 3.36 0.46 -1.57
C GLN A 73 3.45 1.60 -2.59
N VAL A 74 2.80 2.72 -2.29
CA VAL A 74 2.87 3.94 -3.10
C VAL A 74 3.56 5.04 -2.32
N THR A 75 4.32 5.88 -3.03
CA THR A 75 4.94 7.07 -2.46
C THR A 75 4.18 8.29 -2.99
N ILE A 76 3.58 9.04 -2.07
CA ILE A 76 2.75 10.22 -2.35
C ILE A 76 3.40 11.48 -1.76
N GLN A 77 3.09 12.64 -2.34
CA GLN A 77 3.38 13.95 -1.75
C GLN A 77 2.11 14.48 -1.06
N ILE A 78 2.18 14.71 0.24
CA ILE A 78 1.05 15.27 1.01
C ILE A 78 1.39 16.66 1.52
N ARG A 79 0.38 17.51 1.66
CA ARG A 79 0.55 18.82 2.32
C ARG A 79 0.64 18.63 3.83
N TYR A 80 1.26 19.59 4.49
CA TYR A 80 1.15 19.72 5.93
C TYR A 80 0.95 21.17 6.33
N TYR A 81 0.12 21.35 7.34
CA TYR A 81 -0.30 22.64 7.84
C TYR A 81 0.14 22.78 9.29
N GLN A 82 0.42 24.00 9.72
CA GLN A 82 0.79 24.28 11.10
C GLN A 82 0.07 25.53 11.60
N ASN A 83 -0.49 25.48 12.81
CA ASN A 83 -1.06 26.64 13.46
C ASN A 83 0.00 27.44 14.25
N LYS A 84 -0.40 28.60 14.78
CA LYS A 84 0.49 29.46 15.58
C LYS A 84 1.02 28.80 16.87
N GLN A 85 0.29 27.82 17.41
CA GLN A 85 0.69 27.05 18.60
C GLN A 85 1.66 25.91 18.29
N GLY A 86 1.98 25.68 17.00
CA GLY A 86 2.88 24.62 16.58
C GLY A 86 2.22 23.27 16.29
N HIS A 87 0.89 23.17 16.41
CA HIS A 87 0.17 21.95 16.08
C HIS A 87 0.17 21.70 14.57
N ARG A 88 0.49 20.46 14.16
CA ARG A 88 0.62 20.06 12.75
C ARG A 88 -0.52 19.17 12.31
N ILE A 89 -1.08 19.51 11.15
CA ILE A 89 -2.14 18.75 10.49
C ILE A 89 -1.64 18.22 9.15
N TYR A 90 -1.99 16.98 8.85
CA TYR A 90 -1.79 16.27 7.60
C TYR A 90 -3.18 15.96 7.02
N PRO A 91 -3.66 16.71 6.00
CA PRO A 91 -5.05 16.67 5.56
C PRO A 91 -5.55 15.26 5.24
N LEU A 92 -4.78 14.48 4.48
CA LEU A 92 -5.16 13.12 4.11
C LEU A 92 -5.44 12.20 5.32
N ARG A 93 -4.70 12.37 6.41
CA ARG A 93 -4.86 11.60 7.65
C ARG A 93 -5.96 12.18 8.53
N ASP A 94 -5.93 13.48 8.75
CA ASP A 94 -6.75 14.12 9.78
C ASP A 94 -8.18 14.42 9.29
N VAL A 95 -8.42 14.45 7.97
CA VAL A 95 -9.75 14.59 7.36
C VAL A 95 -10.31 13.23 6.95
N TYR A 96 -9.56 12.44 6.16
CA TYR A 96 -10.04 11.16 5.62
C TYR A 96 -9.65 9.93 6.44
N GLY A 97 -8.88 10.06 7.52
CA GLY A 97 -8.42 8.92 8.32
C GLY A 97 -7.39 8.03 7.62
N ILE A 98 -6.84 8.45 6.47
CA ILE A 98 -5.89 7.64 5.70
C ILE A 98 -4.49 7.84 6.26
N GLY A 99 -4.01 6.82 6.98
CA GLY A 99 -2.70 6.80 7.63
C GLY A 99 -1.59 6.20 6.76
N SER A 100 -0.79 5.32 7.36
CA SER A 100 0.31 4.62 6.66
C SER A 100 -0.14 3.44 5.80
N GLU A 101 -1.42 3.06 5.89
CA GLU A 101 -2.02 1.98 5.11
C GLU A 101 -3.49 2.29 4.81
N THR A 102 -3.97 1.80 3.68
CA THR A 102 -5.40 1.84 3.37
C THR A 102 -6.13 0.75 4.16
N VAL A 103 -7.44 0.93 4.36
CA VAL A 103 -8.31 -0.06 5.04
C VAL A 103 -8.16 -1.44 4.41
N ARG A 104 -8.24 -1.53 3.07
CA ARG A 104 -8.11 -2.80 2.35
C ARG A 104 -6.73 -3.45 2.51
N ALA A 105 -5.66 -2.66 2.62
CA ALA A 105 -4.32 -3.18 2.87
C ALA A 105 -4.23 -3.76 4.29
N ARG A 106 -4.79 -3.05 5.28
CA ARG A 106 -4.87 -3.50 6.67
C ARG A 106 -5.64 -4.81 6.79
N GLU A 107 -6.79 -4.93 6.15
CA GLU A 107 -7.59 -6.16 6.14
C GLU A 107 -6.82 -7.36 5.60
N ARG A 108 -6.08 -7.20 4.48
CA ARG A 108 -5.23 -8.26 3.91
C ARG A 108 -4.15 -8.69 4.89
N CYS A 109 -3.48 -7.73 5.51
CA CYS A 109 -2.47 -7.97 6.54
C CYS A 109 -3.05 -8.77 7.72
N VAL A 110 -4.17 -8.32 8.28
CA VAL A 110 -4.80 -8.95 9.45
C VAL A 110 -5.24 -10.36 9.14
N ARG A 111 -5.95 -10.57 8.03
CA ARG A 111 -6.44 -11.90 7.64
C ARG A 111 -5.31 -12.94 7.57
N LEU A 112 -4.21 -12.60 6.90
CA LEU A 112 -3.09 -13.52 6.74
C LEU A 112 -2.27 -13.73 8.02
N ALA A 113 -2.21 -12.74 8.90
CA ALA A 113 -1.47 -12.82 10.15
C ALA A 113 -2.20 -13.59 11.25
N VAL A 114 -3.53 -13.75 11.15
CA VAL A 114 -4.32 -14.58 12.08
C VAL A 114 -4.14 -16.06 11.79
N GLU A 115 -3.94 -16.43 10.52
CA GLU A 115 -3.86 -17.83 10.09
C GLU A 115 -2.44 -18.40 10.15
N ARG A 116 -1.41 -17.54 10.10
CA ARG A 116 -0.02 -17.96 9.88
C ARG A 116 0.98 -17.12 10.70
N PRO A 117 2.18 -17.64 10.98
CA PRO A 117 3.26 -16.86 11.58
C PRO A 117 3.58 -15.59 10.77
N TYR A 118 3.78 -14.47 11.45
CA TYR A 118 4.02 -13.16 10.84
C TYR A 118 5.15 -13.10 9.80
N GLY A 119 6.19 -13.95 9.94
CA GLY A 119 7.28 -14.03 8.96
C GLY A 119 6.77 -14.55 7.62
N TRP A 120 6.10 -15.70 7.65
CA TRP A 120 5.52 -16.31 6.46
C TRP A 120 4.39 -15.47 5.86
N SER A 121 3.55 -14.84 6.70
CA SER A 121 2.51 -13.93 6.21
C SER A 121 3.11 -12.72 5.49
N ALA A 122 4.26 -12.19 5.94
CA ALA A 122 4.93 -11.08 5.28
C ALA A 122 5.51 -11.47 3.91
N GLU A 123 6.11 -12.66 3.80
CA GLU A 123 6.59 -13.22 2.54
C GLU A 123 5.44 -13.40 1.55
N LEU A 124 4.34 -14.03 1.98
CA LEU A 124 3.17 -14.22 1.13
C LEU A 124 2.54 -12.89 0.70
N LEU A 125 2.47 -11.91 1.59
CA LEU A 125 1.97 -10.57 1.26
C LEU A 125 2.82 -9.89 0.19
N GLN A 126 4.14 -10.12 0.21
CA GLN A 126 5.05 -9.61 -0.79
C GLN A 126 4.88 -10.33 -2.13
N GLU A 127 4.78 -11.66 -2.13
CA GLU A 127 4.65 -12.48 -3.34
C GLU A 127 3.31 -12.22 -4.05
N GLU A 128 2.20 -12.41 -3.34
CA GLU A 128 0.84 -12.42 -3.90
C GLU A 128 0.29 -11.01 -4.14
N PHE A 129 0.73 -10.03 -3.36
CA PHE A 129 0.12 -8.70 -3.37
C PHE A 129 1.13 -7.56 -3.56
N GLY A 130 2.42 -7.86 -3.63
CA GLY A 130 3.48 -6.84 -3.75
C GLY A 130 3.65 -5.97 -2.51
N LEU A 131 3.13 -6.40 -1.36
CA LEU A 131 3.21 -5.65 -0.10
C LEU A 131 4.58 -5.91 0.54
N GLN A 132 5.49 -4.95 0.40
CA GLN A 132 6.78 -4.99 1.08
C GLN A 132 6.64 -4.46 2.51
N LEU A 133 6.44 -5.37 3.47
CA LEU A 133 6.47 -5.05 4.89
C LEU A 133 7.24 -6.10 5.69
N GLY A 134 7.99 -5.65 6.70
CA GLY A 134 8.65 -6.56 7.62
C GLY A 134 7.68 -7.14 8.65
N ARG A 135 8.05 -8.28 9.23
CA ARG A 135 7.35 -8.97 10.34
C ARG A 135 6.85 -8.03 11.43
N MET A 136 7.71 -7.11 11.89
CA MET A 136 7.37 -6.16 12.95
C MET A 136 6.31 -5.13 12.53
N ARG A 137 6.31 -4.70 11.26
CA ARG A 137 5.28 -3.79 10.75
C ARG A 137 3.94 -4.52 10.66
N LEU A 138 3.94 -5.79 10.22
CA LEU A 138 2.74 -6.61 10.17
C LEU A 138 2.15 -6.81 11.58
N TRP A 139 2.98 -7.15 12.56
CA TRP A 139 2.57 -7.28 13.95
C TRP A 139 1.91 -5.98 14.46
N LYS A 140 2.52 -4.81 14.22
CA LYS A 140 1.95 -3.52 14.64
C LYS A 140 0.56 -3.28 14.06
N ILE A 141 0.38 -3.51 12.75
CA ILE A 141 -0.91 -3.36 12.07
C ILE A 141 -1.98 -4.24 12.73
N VAL A 142 -1.65 -5.49 13.05
CA VAL A 142 -2.58 -6.41 13.73
C VAL A 142 -2.92 -5.96 15.14
N GLN A 143 -1.94 -5.50 15.92
CA GLN A 143 -2.18 -5.01 17.27
C GLN A 143 -3.06 -3.75 17.29
N GLU A 144 -2.85 -2.83 16.33
CA GLU A 144 -3.67 -1.63 16.18
C GLU A 144 -5.12 -1.98 15.83
N GLU A 145 -5.34 -2.91 14.90
CA GLU A 145 -6.68 -3.40 14.56
C GLU A 145 -7.38 -4.04 15.77
N GLY A 146 -6.66 -4.84 16.57
CA GLY A 146 -7.18 -5.47 17.79
C GLY A 146 -7.68 -4.45 18.82
N LYS A 147 -6.95 -3.35 19.01
CA LYS A 147 -7.38 -2.24 19.88
C LYS A 147 -8.64 -1.55 19.37
N HIS A 148 -8.73 -1.32 18.06
CA HIS A 148 -9.91 -0.70 17.46
C HIS A 148 -11.18 -1.54 17.63
N ARG A 149 -11.08 -2.87 17.59
CA ARG A 149 -12.23 -3.78 17.76
C ARG A 149 -12.65 -4.00 19.21
N SER A 150 -11.80 -3.63 20.16
CA SER A 150 -12.03 -3.82 21.61
C SER A 150 -12.48 -2.54 22.31
N SER A 151 -12.63 -1.44 21.56
CA SER A 151 -13.09 -0.12 22.02
C SER A 151 -14.51 0.13 21.51
#